data_AF-A3Z2T3-F1
#
_entry.id   AF-A3Z2T3-F1
#
_cell.length_a   1.000
_cell.length_b   1.000
_cell.length_c   1.000
_cell.angle_alpha   90.00
_cell.angle_beta   90.00
_cell.angle_gamma   90.00
#
_symmetry.space_group_name_H-M   'P 1'
#
loop_
_entity.id
_entity.type
_entity.pdbx_description
1 polymer ?
#
loop_
_entity_poly.entity_id
_entity_poly.type
_entity_poly.pdbx_seq_one_letter_code
_entity_poly.pdbx_strand_id
1 'polypeptide(L)'
;MLNAEDCQLVGAIDNTPGKEGVDVGLELGIKELEVAVTADFEGCLCAVSQSVRNSNQSAVLVDFTHPSVVFDHTRAAIAYGVHPVIGTTGLSPTQLNDLTEFSAKASIGGAVIPNFSVGMVLLQQAAAAAARFYDHAELTELHHNRKADAPSGTCIKTAELMEEVKQSFNPAEVDEHESL
;
A
#
# COMPACT_ATOMS: atom_id res chain seq x y z
N MET A 1 -20.48 4.07 11.92
CA MET A 1 -20.14 2.65 12.13
C MET A 1 -18.83 2.42 11.40
N LEU A 2 -17.91 1.61 11.93
CA LEU A 2 -16.91 0.98 11.07
C LEU A 2 -17.73 0.11 10.09
N ASN A 3 -17.68 0.42 8.80
CA ASN A 3 -18.63 -0.08 7.81
C ASN A 3 -18.32 -1.50 7.31
N ALA A 4 -17.52 -2.27 8.05
CA ALA A 4 -17.09 -3.62 7.68
C ALA A 4 -17.49 -4.61 8.77
N GLU A 5 -18.27 -5.64 8.42
CA GLU A 5 -18.72 -6.69 9.36
C GLU A 5 -17.65 -7.76 9.61
N ASP A 6 -16.68 -7.87 8.70
CA ASP A 6 -15.59 -8.85 8.69
C ASP A 6 -14.29 -8.33 9.32
N CYS A 7 -14.27 -7.05 9.71
CA CYS A 7 -13.09 -6.40 10.27
C CYS A 7 -13.41 -5.70 11.59
N GLN A 8 -12.52 -5.83 12.57
CA GLN A 8 -12.61 -5.15 13.85
C GLN A 8 -11.35 -4.32 14.08
N LEU A 9 -11.53 -3.05 14.44
CA LEU A 9 -10.43 -2.21 14.92
C LEU A 9 -10.08 -2.63 16.36
N VAL A 10 -8.85 -3.05 16.58
CA VAL A 10 -8.38 -3.58 17.88
C VAL A 10 -7.22 -2.78 18.48
N GLY A 11 -6.69 -1.80 17.75
CA GLY A 11 -5.62 -0.93 18.20
C GLY A 11 -5.47 0.28 17.28
N ALA A 12 -4.99 1.38 17.84
CA ALA A 12 -4.68 2.60 17.12
C ALA A 12 -3.35 3.15 17.64
N ILE A 13 -2.42 3.46 16.74
CA ILE A 13 -1.06 3.88 17.10
C ILE A 13 -0.76 5.21 16.42
N ASP A 14 -0.38 6.22 17.21
CA ASP A 14 0.02 7.55 16.74
C ASP A 14 0.98 8.15 17.78
N ASN A 15 2.11 8.71 17.33
CA ASN A 15 3.10 9.34 18.21
C ASN A 15 2.92 10.86 18.32
N THR A 16 1.84 11.41 17.75
CA THR A 16 1.50 12.82 17.86
C THR A 16 1.29 13.19 19.33
N PRO A 17 2.03 14.18 19.86
CA PRO A 17 1.90 14.59 21.25
C PRO A 17 0.46 14.99 21.61
N GLY A 18 -0.01 14.51 22.76
CA GLY A 18 -1.35 14.84 23.29
C GLY A 18 -2.47 13.91 22.84
N LYS A 19 -2.19 12.88 22.02
CA LYS A 19 -3.20 11.89 21.60
C LYS A 19 -3.27 10.62 22.45
N GLU A 20 -2.27 10.37 23.31
CA GLU A 20 -2.24 9.18 24.16
C GLU A 20 -3.53 9.04 25.00
N GLY A 21 -4.16 7.88 24.93
CA GLY A 21 -5.37 7.56 25.68
C GLY A 21 -6.68 8.09 25.08
N VAL A 22 -6.62 8.90 24.02
CA VAL A 22 -7.83 9.40 23.35
C VAL A 22 -8.49 8.27 22.56
N ASP A 23 -9.81 8.13 22.66
CA ASP A 23 -10.55 7.17 21.85
C ASP A 23 -10.48 7.55 20.36
N VAL A 24 -10.08 6.58 19.52
CA VAL A 24 -9.89 6.78 18.08
C VAL A 24 -11.20 7.13 17.36
N GLY A 25 -12.35 6.64 17.85
CA GLY A 25 -13.65 6.99 17.32
C GLY A 25 -13.96 8.47 17.53
N LEU A 26 -13.72 8.98 18.73
CA LEU A 26 -13.89 10.40 19.05
C LEU A 26 -12.94 11.29 18.26
N GLU A 27 -11.67 10.91 18.13
CA GLU A 27 -10.67 11.63 17.33
C GLU A 27 -11.07 11.73 15.84
N LEU A 28 -11.69 10.68 15.30
CA LEU A 28 -12.19 10.66 13.91
C LEU A 28 -13.56 11.32 13.75
N GLY A 29 -14.15 11.89 14.82
CA GLY A 29 -15.47 12.53 14.78
C GLY A 29 -16.63 11.54 14.57
N ILE A 30 -16.42 10.27 14.92
CA ILE A 30 -17.44 9.22 14.88
C ILE A 30 -17.82 8.80 16.32
N LYS A 31 -18.66 7.77 16.44
CA LYS A 31 -19.01 7.22 17.77
C LYS A 31 -17.77 6.62 18.44
N GLU A 32 -17.78 6.63 19.76
CA GLU A 32 -16.78 5.95 20.59
C GLU A 32 -16.61 4.48 20.17
N LEU A 33 -15.36 4.03 20.08
CA LEU A 33 -15.00 2.68 19.62
C LEU A 33 -14.36 1.83 20.72
N GLU A 34 -14.10 2.41 21.90
CA GLU A 34 -13.39 1.77 23.02
C GLU A 34 -11.97 1.33 22.64
N VAL A 35 -11.34 2.08 21.72
CA VAL A 35 -9.97 1.84 21.27
C VAL A 35 -9.18 3.12 21.49
N ALA A 36 -8.35 3.12 22.51
CA ALA A 36 -7.47 4.24 22.82
C ALA A 36 -6.28 4.28 21.85
N VAL A 37 -5.92 5.48 21.42
CA VAL A 37 -4.65 5.75 20.72
C VAL A 37 -3.51 5.58 21.71
N THR A 38 -2.45 4.88 21.29
CA THR A 38 -1.22 4.74 22.08
C THR A 38 0.03 5.02 21.26
N ALA A 39 1.08 5.53 21.90
CA ALA A 39 2.42 5.65 21.34
C ALA A 39 3.27 4.38 21.56
N ASP A 40 2.81 3.43 22.39
CA ASP A 40 3.48 2.15 22.61
C ASP A 40 3.18 1.17 21.45
N PHE A 41 3.95 1.31 20.37
CA PHE A 41 3.79 0.51 19.16
C PHE A 41 3.97 -1.00 19.44
N GLU A 42 5.05 -1.38 20.14
CA GLU A 42 5.33 -2.80 20.42
C GLU A 42 4.34 -3.40 21.43
N GLY A 43 3.95 -2.65 22.47
CA GLY A 43 2.93 -3.07 23.41
C GLY A 43 1.59 -3.33 22.72
N CYS A 44 1.20 -2.45 21.79
CA CYS A 44 -0.01 -2.63 20.98
C CYS A 44 0.08 -3.89 20.10
N LEU A 45 1.18 -4.09 19.37
CA LEU A 45 1.38 -5.31 18.56
C LEU A 45 1.33 -6.59 19.40
N CYS A 46 1.96 -6.57 20.59
CA CYS A 46 1.95 -7.70 21.51
C CYS A 46 0.53 -8.02 21.98
N ALA A 47 -0.23 -7.01 22.42
CA ALA A 47 -1.61 -7.18 22.88
C ALA A 47 -2.52 -7.72 21.77
N VAL A 48 -2.41 -7.17 20.56
CA VAL A 48 -3.19 -7.60 19.39
C VAL A 48 -2.82 -9.02 18.95
N SER A 49 -1.53 -9.35 18.92
CA SER A 49 -1.06 -10.71 18.59
C SER A 49 -1.60 -11.75 19.59
N GLN A 50 -1.61 -11.41 20.88
CA GLN A 50 -2.15 -12.29 21.91
C GLN A 50 -3.66 -12.48 21.81
N SER A 51 -4.41 -11.44 21.43
CA SER A 51 -5.88 -11.50 21.35
C SER A 51 -6.38 -12.47 20.26
N VAL A 52 -5.62 -12.62 19.17
CA VAL A 52 -5.99 -13.50 18.05
C VAL A 52 -5.37 -14.91 18.12
N ARG A 53 -4.44 -15.16 19.05
CA ARG A 53 -3.64 -16.40 19.09
C ARG A 53 -4.46 -17.70 19.11
N ASN A 54 -5.62 -17.68 19.78
CA ASN A 54 -6.50 -18.84 19.93
C ASN A 54 -7.83 -18.69 19.16
N SER A 55 -7.90 -17.73 18.22
CA SER A 55 -9.05 -17.55 17.35
C SER A 55 -8.72 -17.99 15.92
N ASN A 56 -9.74 -18.14 15.08
CA ASN A 56 -9.55 -18.33 13.64
C ASN A 56 -9.38 -16.99 12.89
N GLN A 57 -8.88 -15.96 13.59
CA GLN A 57 -8.68 -14.62 13.03
C GLN A 57 -7.18 -14.33 12.91
N SER A 58 -6.84 -13.41 12.02
CA SER A 58 -5.48 -12.92 11.85
C SER A 58 -5.41 -11.45 12.23
N ALA A 59 -4.33 -11.06 12.90
CA ALA A 59 -4.02 -9.65 13.15
C ALA A 59 -3.40 -9.04 11.89
N VAL A 60 -3.86 -7.83 11.54
CA VAL A 60 -3.37 -7.05 10.40
C VAL A 60 -3.00 -5.66 10.89
N LEU A 61 -1.80 -5.19 10.51
CA LEU A 61 -1.35 -3.81 10.70
C LEU A 61 -1.52 -3.05 9.39
N VAL A 62 -2.23 -1.93 9.39
CA VAL A 62 -2.29 -1.01 8.25
C VAL A 62 -1.41 0.20 8.55
N ASP A 63 -0.32 0.36 7.80
CA ASP A 63 0.70 1.39 8.05
C ASP A 63 0.60 2.54 7.04
N PHE A 64 0.22 3.72 7.56
CA PHE A 64 0.29 5.03 6.90
C PHE A 64 1.11 6.01 7.75
N THR A 65 2.34 5.62 8.07
CA THR A 65 3.29 6.43 8.83
C THR A 65 4.29 7.15 7.93
N HIS A 66 5.50 7.42 8.43
CA HIS A 66 6.55 8.16 7.73
C HIS A 66 7.58 7.20 7.10
N PRO A 67 8.17 7.54 5.93
CA PRO A 67 9.22 6.75 5.29
C PRO A 67 10.39 6.36 6.19
N SER A 68 10.68 7.15 7.23
CA SER A 68 11.80 6.89 8.14
C SER A 68 11.55 5.77 9.16
N VAL A 69 10.29 5.35 9.37
CA VAL A 69 9.91 4.38 10.42
C VAL A 69 9.24 3.12 9.85
N VAL A 70 8.72 3.19 8.62
CA VAL A 70 7.96 2.11 7.99
C VAL A 70 8.71 0.77 7.94
N PHE A 71 10.03 0.79 7.74
CA PHE A 71 10.83 -0.44 7.71
C PHE A 71 10.82 -1.15 9.08
N ASP A 72 11.09 -0.41 10.14
CA ASP A 72 11.15 -0.96 11.50
C ASP A 72 9.76 -1.40 11.98
N HIS A 73 8.72 -0.62 11.66
CA HIS A 73 7.34 -0.99 11.94
C HIS A 73 6.93 -2.29 11.23
N THR A 74 7.22 -2.42 9.93
CA THR A 74 6.91 -3.61 9.15
C THR A 74 7.64 -4.83 9.71
N ARG A 75 8.92 -4.68 10.02
CA ARG A 75 9.74 -5.75 10.60
C ARG A 75 9.21 -6.18 11.96
N ALA A 76 8.83 -5.24 12.82
CA ALA A 76 8.25 -5.54 14.12
C ALA A 76 6.89 -6.24 13.99
N ALA A 77 5.99 -5.77 13.11
CA ALA A 77 4.72 -6.44 12.86
C ALA A 77 4.90 -7.92 12.50
N ILE A 78 5.81 -8.21 11.56
CA ILE A 78 6.15 -9.59 11.18
C ILE A 78 6.67 -10.39 12.39
N ALA A 79 7.55 -9.80 13.21
CA ALA A 79 8.11 -10.45 14.39
C ALA A 79 7.06 -10.81 15.44
N TYR A 80 6.03 -9.97 15.59
CA TYR A 80 4.89 -10.21 16.49
C TYR A 80 3.80 -11.08 15.87
N GLY A 81 3.97 -11.56 14.63
CA GLY A 81 2.97 -12.39 13.95
C GLY A 81 1.77 -11.62 13.39
N VAL A 82 1.92 -10.30 13.22
CA VAL A 82 0.91 -9.40 12.67
C VAL A 82 1.20 -9.16 11.19
N HIS A 83 0.20 -9.31 10.34
CA HIS A 83 0.34 -9.20 8.88
C HIS A 83 0.41 -7.73 8.46
N PRO A 84 1.52 -7.23 7.89
CA PRO A 84 1.61 -5.83 7.50
C PRO A 84 0.94 -5.55 6.15
N VAL A 85 0.15 -4.48 6.10
CA VAL A 85 -0.37 -3.85 4.87
C VAL A 85 0.16 -2.42 4.84
N ILE A 86 1.15 -2.19 4.00
CA ILE A 86 1.96 -0.96 3.99
C ILE A 86 1.52 -0.06 2.84
N GLY A 87 1.02 1.12 3.18
CA GLY A 87 0.76 2.19 2.22
C GLY A 87 1.82 3.27 2.18
N THR A 88 2.65 3.35 3.20
CA THR A 88 3.76 4.31 3.27
C THR A 88 4.81 3.99 2.22
N THR A 89 5.19 5.01 1.46
CA THR A 89 6.27 4.94 0.48
C THR A 89 7.64 5.08 1.16
N GLY A 90 8.72 4.81 0.40
CA GLY A 90 10.08 5.06 0.87
C GLY A 90 10.86 3.83 1.36
N LEU A 91 10.27 2.64 1.25
CA LEU A 91 11.03 1.39 1.35
C LEU A 91 11.94 1.24 0.12
N SER A 92 13.23 1.04 0.36
CA SER A 92 14.19 0.76 -0.71
C SER A 92 14.05 -0.68 -1.22
N PRO A 93 14.53 -1.01 -2.44
CA PRO A 93 14.55 -2.39 -2.93
C PRO A 93 15.29 -3.37 -2.01
N THR A 94 16.36 -2.92 -1.33
CA THR A 94 17.08 -3.76 -0.36
C THR A 94 16.23 -4.02 0.88
N GLN A 95 15.56 -3.00 1.41
CA GLN A 95 14.64 -3.14 2.53
C GLN A 95 13.47 -4.06 2.20
N LEU A 96 12.92 -3.97 0.99
CA LEU A 96 11.85 -4.87 0.54
C LEU A 96 12.31 -6.32 0.48
N ASN A 97 13.52 -6.58 -0.02
CA ASN A 97 14.09 -7.93 -0.05
C ASN A 97 14.30 -8.48 1.36
N ASP A 98 14.86 -7.68 2.27
CA ASP A 98 15.07 -8.06 3.66
C ASP A 98 13.75 -8.41 4.36
N LEU A 99 12.72 -7.57 4.17
CA LEU A 99 11.38 -7.81 4.71
C LEU A 99 10.75 -9.07 4.10
N THR A 100 10.93 -9.31 2.80
CA THR A 100 10.41 -10.49 2.10
C THR A 100 11.00 -11.78 2.69
N GLU A 101 12.32 -11.82 2.87
CA GLU A 101 13.01 -12.96 3.48
C GLU A 101 12.56 -13.17 4.94
N PHE A 102 12.42 -12.08 5.69
CA PHE A 102 11.97 -12.13 7.08
C PHE A 102 10.52 -12.65 7.20
N SER A 103 9.62 -12.16 6.35
CA SER A 103 8.22 -12.59 6.27
C SER A 103 8.11 -14.08 5.94
N ALA A 104 8.91 -14.56 4.99
CA ALA A 104 8.96 -15.97 4.62
C ALA A 104 9.42 -16.86 5.79
N LYS A 105 10.46 -16.45 6.53
CA LYS A 105 10.94 -17.16 7.72
C LYS A 105 9.91 -17.20 8.85
N ALA A 106 9.17 -16.10 9.04
CA ALA A 106 8.13 -16.00 10.06
C ALA A 106 6.80 -16.67 9.64
N SER A 107 6.66 -17.10 8.38
CA SER A 107 5.38 -17.57 7.81
C SER A 107 4.25 -16.56 7.97
N ILE A 108 4.57 -15.26 7.86
CA ILE A 108 3.61 -14.17 7.89
C ILE A 108 3.46 -13.61 6.49
N GLY A 109 2.23 -13.35 6.06
CA GLY A 109 1.95 -12.64 4.81
C GLY A 109 2.02 -11.12 5.01
N GLY A 110 2.46 -10.40 3.99
CA GLY A 110 2.47 -8.94 3.97
C GLY A 110 2.18 -8.40 2.58
N ALA A 111 1.67 -7.17 2.51
CA ALA A 111 1.38 -6.47 1.28
C ALA A 111 1.97 -5.07 1.31
N VAL A 112 2.79 -4.73 0.31
CA VAL A 112 3.26 -3.36 0.08
C VAL A 112 2.49 -2.81 -1.11
N ILE A 113 1.65 -1.79 -0.86
CA ILE A 113 0.64 -1.33 -1.80
C ILE A 113 0.89 0.17 -2.07
N PRO A 114 1.53 0.52 -3.20
CA PRO A 114 1.81 1.91 -3.54
C PRO A 114 0.54 2.69 -3.94
N ASN A 115 -0.54 2.00 -4.30
CA ASN A 115 -1.84 2.59 -4.64
C ASN A 115 -2.99 1.65 -4.24
N PHE A 116 -3.86 2.11 -3.33
CA PHE A 116 -5.03 1.35 -2.84
C PHE A 116 -6.27 1.46 -3.73
N SER A 117 -6.21 2.22 -4.85
CA SER A 117 -7.32 2.33 -5.78
C SER A 117 -7.54 1.01 -6.53
N VAL A 118 -8.56 0.26 -6.11
CA VAL A 118 -8.97 -1.00 -6.75
C VAL A 118 -9.23 -0.82 -8.23
N GLY A 119 -9.94 0.25 -8.62
CA GLY A 119 -10.23 0.53 -10.03
C GLY A 119 -8.96 0.73 -10.87
N MET A 120 -7.92 1.33 -10.28
CA MET A 120 -6.65 1.55 -10.97
C MET A 120 -5.87 0.25 -11.15
N VAL A 121 -5.82 -0.60 -10.11
CA VAL A 121 -5.17 -1.92 -10.19
C VAL A 121 -5.86 -2.80 -11.24
N LEU A 122 -7.19 -2.81 -11.26
CA LEU A 122 -7.97 -3.53 -12.27
C LEU A 122 -7.69 -3.02 -13.69
N LEU A 123 -7.64 -1.69 -13.87
CA LEU A 123 -7.29 -1.09 -15.16
C LEU A 123 -5.91 -1.52 -15.62
N GLN A 124 -4.91 -1.46 -14.73
CA GLN A 124 -3.53 -1.87 -15.04
C GLN A 124 -3.44 -3.34 -15.45
N GLN A 125 -4.11 -4.23 -14.71
CA GLN A 125 -4.16 -5.65 -15.06
C GLN A 125 -4.85 -5.90 -16.40
N ALA A 126 -5.97 -5.22 -16.65
CA ALA A 126 -6.69 -5.33 -17.92
C ALA A 126 -5.86 -4.79 -19.10
N ALA A 127 -5.18 -3.65 -18.92
CA ALA A 127 -4.30 -3.05 -19.91
C ALA A 127 -3.11 -3.96 -20.25
N ALA A 128 -2.42 -4.51 -19.23
CA ALA A 128 -1.32 -5.46 -19.41
C ALA A 128 -1.79 -6.76 -20.11
N ALA A 129 -3.00 -7.25 -19.79
CA ALA A 129 -3.57 -8.41 -20.46
C ALA A 129 -3.90 -8.11 -21.94
N ALA A 130 -4.48 -6.94 -22.22
CA ALA A 130 -4.83 -6.51 -23.57
C ALA A 130 -3.60 -6.23 -24.45
N ALA A 131 -2.53 -5.70 -23.85
CA ALA A 131 -1.24 -5.38 -24.49
C ALA A 131 -0.65 -6.53 -25.32
N ARG A 132 -0.97 -7.78 -24.98
CA ARG A 132 -0.56 -8.98 -25.72
C ARG A 132 -1.10 -9.06 -27.15
N PHE A 133 -2.21 -8.38 -27.42
CA PHE A 133 -2.98 -8.53 -28.65
C PHE A 133 -2.90 -7.31 -29.57
N TYR A 134 -2.34 -6.19 -29.11
CA TYR A 134 -2.28 -4.94 -29.86
C TYR A 134 -0.83 -4.47 -30.02
N ASP A 135 -0.49 -3.92 -31.19
CA ASP A 135 0.84 -3.36 -31.49
C ASP A 135 0.94 -1.87 -31.16
N HIS A 136 -0.19 -1.20 -30.97
CA HIS A 136 -0.27 0.24 -30.69
C HIS A 136 -1.00 0.52 -29.39
N ALA A 137 -0.53 1.53 -28.65
CA ALA A 137 -1.13 1.96 -27.40
C ALA A 137 -0.84 3.44 -27.12
N GLU A 138 -1.80 4.11 -26.49
CA GLU A 138 -1.66 5.47 -25.97
C GLU A 138 -2.22 5.51 -24.55
N LEU A 139 -1.50 6.17 -23.63
CA LEU A 139 -1.95 6.41 -22.27
C LEU A 139 -2.21 7.90 -22.09
N THR A 140 -3.47 8.25 -21.84
CA THR A 140 -3.89 9.63 -21.56
C THR A 140 -4.29 9.77 -20.09
N GLU A 141 -3.82 10.82 -19.43
CA GLU A 141 -4.15 11.12 -18.03
C GLU A 141 -4.53 12.59 -17.85
N LEU A 142 -5.39 12.86 -16.86
CA LEU A 142 -5.81 14.22 -16.50
C LEU A 142 -5.63 14.42 -15.00
N HIS A 143 -5.00 15.53 -14.64
CA HIS A 143 -4.75 15.92 -13.26
C HIS A 143 -5.08 17.40 -13.04
N HIS A 144 -5.27 17.79 -11.78
CA HIS A 144 -5.38 19.20 -11.43
C HIS A 144 -4.09 19.97 -11.78
N ASN A 145 -4.20 21.26 -12.03
CA ASN A 145 -3.07 22.12 -12.47
C ASN A 145 -1.91 22.27 -11.46
N ARG A 146 -2.06 21.81 -10.21
CA ARG A 146 -1.04 21.88 -9.16
C ARG A 146 -0.16 20.63 -9.05
N LYS A 147 -0.34 19.64 -9.93
CA LYS A 147 0.47 18.43 -9.89
C LYS A 147 1.86 18.75 -10.46
N ALA A 148 2.89 18.40 -9.70
CA ALA A 148 4.28 18.78 -10.03
C ALA A 148 4.93 17.81 -11.03
N ASP A 149 4.49 16.55 -11.04
CA ASP A 149 5.02 15.46 -11.85
C ASP A 149 4.12 15.14 -13.05
N ALA A 150 4.71 15.07 -14.24
CA ALA A 150 4.09 14.62 -15.48
C ALA A 150 5.12 13.86 -16.35
N PRO A 151 4.80 12.65 -16.86
CA PRO A 151 3.60 11.85 -16.57
C PRO A 151 3.50 11.44 -15.10
N SER A 152 2.32 11.10 -14.60
CA SER A 152 2.15 10.62 -13.22
C SER A 152 2.81 9.26 -13.02
N GLY A 153 3.23 8.97 -11.78
CA GLY A 153 3.76 7.65 -11.43
C GLY A 153 2.79 6.50 -11.75
N THR A 154 1.48 6.74 -11.69
CA THR A 154 0.46 5.74 -12.08
C THR A 154 0.49 5.47 -13.59
N CYS A 155 0.62 6.50 -14.41
CA CYS A 155 0.74 6.37 -15.86
C CYS A 155 2.02 5.62 -16.24
N ILE A 156 3.16 6.02 -15.67
CA ILE A 156 4.46 5.35 -15.86
C ILE A 156 4.35 3.87 -15.47
N LYS A 157 3.80 3.56 -14.29
CA LYS A 157 3.67 2.17 -13.84
C LYS A 157 2.75 1.34 -14.73
N THR A 158 1.71 1.96 -15.30
CA THR A 158 0.81 1.29 -16.25
C THR A 158 1.56 0.94 -17.54
N ALA A 159 2.37 1.88 -18.07
CA ALA A 159 3.23 1.63 -19.23
C ALA A 159 4.23 0.49 -18.97
N GLU A 160 4.95 0.53 -17.84
CA GLU A 160 5.90 -0.52 -17.45
C GLU A 160 5.23 -1.91 -17.42
N LEU A 161 4.04 -2.02 -16.82
CA LEU A 161 3.30 -3.29 -16.76
C LEU A 161 2.85 -3.80 -18.14
N MET A 162 2.53 -2.90 -19.07
CA MET A 162 2.22 -3.28 -20.45
C MET A 162 3.47 -3.75 -21.18
N GLU A 163 4.60 -3.06 -20.99
CA GLU A 163 5.89 -3.36 -21.63
C GLU A 163 6.55 -4.65 -21.11
N GLU A 164 6.32 -5.02 -19.84
CA GLU A 164 6.74 -6.31 -19.27
C GLU A 164 6.21 -7.50 -20.08
N VAL A 165 5.02 -7.36 -20.65
CA VAL A 165 4.37 -8.42 -21.43
C VAL A 165 4.72 -8.32 -22.92
N LYS A 166 5.00 -7.12 -23.42
CA LYS A 166 5.37 -6.87 -24.82
C LYS A 166 6.36 -5.72 -24.92
N GLN A 167 7.60 -6.03 -25.32
CA GLN A 167 8.74 -5.12 -25.27
C GLN A 167 8.66 -3.88 -26.18
N SER A 168 7.74 -3.82 -27.15
CA SER A 168 7.65 -2.70 -28.07
C SER A 168 6.21 -2.45 -28.51
N PHE A 169 5.78 -1.20 -28.35
CA PHE A 169 4.55 -0.64 -28.88
C PHE A 169 4.90 0.47 -29.89
N ASN A 170 3.96 0.75 -30.79
CA ASN A 170 4.03 1.84 -31.76
C ASN A 170 5.31 1.79 -32.63
N PRO A 171 5.54 0.70 -33.40
CA PRO A 171 6.63 0.67 -34.36
C PRO A 171 6.47 1.81 -35.37
N ALA A 172 7.58 2.46 -35.74
CA ALA A 172 7.55 3.50 -36.76
C ALA A 172 7.28 2.86 -38.14
N GLU A 173 6.11 3.14 -38.73
CA GLU A 173 5.71 2.59 -40.03
C GLU A 173 6.07 3.52 -41.21
N VAL A 174 6.46 4.76 -40.96
CA VAL A 174 6.74 5.78 -42.00
C VAL A 174 7.94 6.64 -41.61
N ASP A 175 8.86 6.88 -42.56
CA ASP A 175 9.90 7.92 -42.42
C ASP A 175 9.23 9.30 -42.56
N GLU A 176 8.92 9.93 -41.43
CA GLU A 176 8.36 11.27 -41.42
C GLU A 176 9.43 12.32 -41.75
N HIS A 177 9.20 13.06 -42.84
CA HIS A 177 9.92 14.30 -43.15
C HIS A 177 9.03 15.49 -42.81
N GLU A 178 9.28 16.16 -41.69
CA GLU A 178 8.69 17.47 -41.42
C GLU A 178 9.35 18.53 -42.30
N SER A 179 8.55 19.21 -43.13
CA SER A 179 8.92 20.48 -43.77
C SER A 179 8.13 21.60 -43.09
N LEU A 180 8.86 22.53 -42.45
CA LEU A 180 8.36 23.74 -41.80
C LEU A 180 7.56 24.65 -42.74
#